data_AF-A0AAN5DA37-F1
#
_entry.id   AF-A0AAN5DA37-F1
#
_cell.length_a   1.000
_cell.length_b   1.000
_cell.length_c   1.000
_cell.angle_alpha   90.00
_cell.angle_beta   90.00
_cell.angle_gamma   90.00
#
_symmetry.space_group_name_H-M   'P 1'
#
loop_
_entity.id
_entity.type
_entity.pdbx_description
1 polymer ?
#
loop_
_entity_poly.entity_id
_entity_poly.type
_entity_poly.pdbx_seq_one_letter_code
_entity_poly.pdbx_strand_id
1 'polypeptide(L)'
;PLRMSRFPSSYGAASMLQLLLLLLITVFILTMISISVVNQTEIYTLQQRRMHSKRSLPRTPPHRLLIGYLSSVDYKTGLANHVFELISLVGLARAVGRKAGLPASYFDHIREEHRDLPHLLEAFERCGEEEMETPRLRLDLHSCCRYHSSIVEELSRRDDEERVNAQVFHLQSFKYFSSILPREQILALLELSHKLKHKATRHLLDRDELMSYDHRVCVHSRRGDFLSSPLHAPSNELFVLPAIEFMIDHVRSHLNSSSPLVVMIGDDEKWERDIISSFYRTPSLILPSNSSLPPVTAWHFARIYCDSVLLTASSSTFGWWLAYQSKGQHIFFNSVFSKPGGFGRSLNSDDYFPHDWNELEFDPSTSRVGIRERFF
;
A
#
# COMPACT_ATOMS: atom_id res chain seq x y z
N PRO A 1 59.28 -73.41 63.15
CA PRO A 1 59.44 -73.42 61.68
C PRO A 1 58.22 -72.76 61.00
N LEU A 2 58.26 -71.43 60.91
CA LEU A 2 57.17 -70.59 60.38
C LEU A 2 57.33 -70.42 58.86
N ARG A 3 56.31 -70.82 58.10
CA ARG A 3 56.17 -70.56 56.67
C ARG A 3 55.27 -69.34 56.51
N MET A 4 55.85 -68.18 56.18
CA MET A 4 55.11 -66.98 55.79
C MET A 4 54.42 -67.23 54.43
N SER A 5 53.09 -67.10 54.39
CA SER A 5 52.34 -66.93 53.14
C SER A 5 52.29 -65.44 52.78
N ARG A 6 52.78 -65.11 51.59
CA ARG A 6 52.65 -63.79 50.98
C ARG A 6 51.21 -63.61 50.51
N PHE A 7 50.50 -62.62 51.04
CA PHE A 7 49.30 -62.08 50.40
C PHE A 7 49.70 -61.02 49.34
N PRO A 8 49.01 -60.95 48.19
CA PRO A 8 49.44 -60.12 47.07
C PRO A 8 49.04 -58.65 47.27
N SER A 9 50.04 -57.77 47.25
CA SER A 9 49.91 -56.31 47.36
C SER A 9 49.70 -55.65 45.99
N SER A 10 48.61 -55.93 45.29
CA SER A 10 48.37 -55.29 43.98
C SER A 10 46.94 -54.86 43.65
N TYR A 11 45.97 -54.95 44.58
CA TYR A 11 44.58 -54.51 44.33
C TYR A 11 44.18 -53.19 45.01
N GLY A 12 45.13 -52.39 45.51
CA GLY A 12 44.80 -51.17 46.28
C GLY A 12 44.58 -49.91 45.44
N ALA A 13 45.42 -49.65 44.43
CA ALA A 13 45.45 -48.35 43.77
C ALA A 13 44.48 -48.23 42.58
N ALA A 14 44.34 -49.28 41.75
CA ALA A 14 43.47 -49.25 40.57
C ALA A 14 41.97 -49.21 40.94
N SER A 15 41.59 -49.92 42.01
CA SER A 15 40.21 -49.93 42.53
C SER A 15 39.81 -48.58 43.13
N MET A 16 40.74 -47.93 43.87
CA MET A 16 40.53 -46.58 44.40
C MET A 16 40.38 -45.52 43.30
N LEU A 17 41.17 -45.61 42.22
CA LEU A 17 41.07 -44.68 41.10
C LEU A 17 39.74 -44.84 40.34
N GLN A 18 39.27 -46.08 40.16
CA GLN A 18 37.94 -46.34 39.57
C GLN A 18 36.80 -45.82 40.43
N LEU A 19 36.87 -46.00 41.75
CA LEU A 19 35.89 -45.44 42.69
C LEU A 19 35.89 -43.91 42.68
N LEU A 20 37.07 -43.28 42.63
CA LEU A 20 37.18 -41.83 42.54
C LEU A 20 36.60 -41.30 41.22
N LEU A 21 36.86 -42.00 40.10
CA LEU A 21 36.33 -41.63 38.79
C LEU A 21 34.81 -41.77 38.74
N LEU A 22 34.26 -42.86 39.29
CA LEU A 22 32.82 -43.07 39.43
C LEU A 22 32.17 -41.97 40.29
N LEU A 23 32.81 -41.57 41.38
CA LEU A 23 32.34 -40.48 42.23
C LEU A 23 32.30 -39.16 41.44
N LEU A 24 33.38 -38.82 40.73
CA LEU A 24 33.47 -37.60 39.93
C LEU A 24 32.43 -37.54 38.81
N ILE A 25 32.21 -38.65 38.10
CA ILE A 25 31.16 -38.77 37.07
C ILE A 25 29.78 -38.58 37.71
N THR A 26 29.54 -39.20 38.88
CA THR A 26 28.26 -39.06 39.59
C THR A 26 28.00 -37.61 40.01
N VAL A 27 29.01 -36.93 40.56
CA VAL A 27 28.91 -35.51 40.93
C VAL A 27 28.66 -34.63 39.70
N PHE A 28 29.31 -34.91 38.58
CA PHE A 28 29.11 -34.17 37.33
C PHE A 28 27.70 -34.34 36.76
N ILE A 29 27.14 -35.56 36.78
CA ILE A 29 25.78 -35.81 36.33
C ILE A 29 24.77 -35.09 37.23
N LEU A 30 24.95 -35.15 38.55
CA LEU A 30 24.06 -34.48 39.51
C LEU A 30 24.09 -32.96 39.38
N THR A 31 25.26 -32.36 39.11
CA THR A 31 25.36 -30.91 38.87
C THR A 31 24.70 -30.50 37.56
N MET A 32 24.86 -31.28 36.47
CA MET A 32 24.18 -31.02 35.20
C MET A 32 22.65 -31.10 35.32
N ILE A 33 22.13 -32.10 36.05
CA ILE A 33 20.68 -32.22 36.32
C ILE A 33 20.21 -31.00 37.13
N SER A 34 20.94 -30.61 38.17
CA SER A 34 20.59 -29.45 39.01
C SER A 34 20.53 -28.15 38.20
N ILE A 35 21.52 -27.91 37.32
CA ILE A 35 21.54 -26.74 36.43
C ILE A 35 20.36 -26.77 35.46
N SER A 36 20.06 -27.94 34.87
CA SER A 36 18.92 -28.09 33.95
C SER A 36 17.58 -27.79 34.63
N VAL A 37 17.37 -28.29 35.85
CA VAL A 37 16.15 -28.04 36.64
C VAL A 37 16.03 -26.56 37.02
N VAL A 38 17.12 -25.92 37.46
CA VAL A 38 17.12 -24.47 37.78
C VAL A 38 16.78 -23.65 36.53
N ASN A 39 17.40 -23.97 35.39
CA ASN A 39 17.16 -23.26 34.13
C ASN A 39 15.71 -23.46 33.62
N GLN A 40 15.14 -24.66 33.74
CA GLN A 40 13.72 -24.87 33.40
C GLN A 40 12.79 -24.11 34.34
N THR A 41 13.13 -24.02 35.63
CA THR A 41 12.33 -23.27 36.60
C THR A 41 12.40 -21.75 36.33
N GLU A 42 13.56 -21.23 35.93
CA GLU A 42 13.70 -19.84 35.46
C GLU A 42 12.92 -19.57 34.17
N ILE A 43 12.98 -20.46 33.19
CA ILE A 43 12.21 -20.32 31.94
C ILE A 43 10.71 -20.35 32.23
N TYR A 44 10.25 -21.25 33.11
CA TYR A 44 8.85 -21.36 33.48
C TYR A 44 8.36 -20.13 34.27
N THR A 45 9.17 -19.61 35.19
CA THR A 45 8.86 -18.38 35.93
C THR A 45 8.90 -17.14 35.05
N LEU A 46 9.81 -17.07 34.06
CA LEU A 46 9.81 -16.01 33.04
C LEU A 46 8.58 -16.08 32.13
N GLN A 47 8.13 -17.28 31.74
CA GLN A 47 6.89 -17.47 30.99
C GLN A 47 5.66 -17.07 31.81
N GLN A 48 5.58 -17.45 33.09
CA GLN A 48 4.51 -17.02 33.99
C GLN A 48 4.52 -15.52 34.24
N ARG A 49 5.71 -14.89 34.40
CA ARG A 49 5.83 -13.43 34.50
C ARG A 49 5.40 -12.72 33.22
N ARG A 50 5.67 -13.29 32.04
CA ARG A 50 5.14 -12.78 30.75
C ARG A 50 3.62 -12.89 30.67
N MET A 51 3.03 -13.98 31.18
CA MET A 51 1.57 -14.15 31.22
C MET A 51 0.91 -13.21 32.24
N HIS A 52 1.53 -12.97 33.40
CA HIS A 52 1.02 -12.02 34.40
C HIS A 52 1.25 -10.55 34.04
N SER A 53 2.35 -10.22 33.35
CA SER A 53 2.61 -8.88 32.83
C SER A 53 1.60 -8.48 31.74
N LYS A 54 1.13 -9.43 30.92
CA LYS A 54 0.01 -9.20 29.98
C LYS A 54 -1.34 -8.95 30.68
N ARG A 55 -1.50 -9.33 31.95
CA ARG A 55 -2.74 -9.14 32.73
C ARG A 55 -2.80 -7.82 33.51
N SER A 56 -1.74 -7.02 33.51
CA SER A 56 -1.63 -5.82 34.36
C SER A 56 -1.05 -4.59 33.65
N LEU A 57 -1.20 -4.50 32.33
CA LEU A 57 -1.20 -3.19 31.68
C LEU A 57 -2.51 -2.49 32.03
N PRO A 58 -2.48 -1.19 32.40
CA PRO A 58 -3.72 -0.43 32.50
C PRO A 58 -4.45 -0.59 31.17
N ARG A 59 -5.67 -1.14 31.22
CA ARG A 59 -6.58 -1.14 30.07
C ARG A 59 -6.74 0.30 29.65
N THR A 60 -6.00 0.73 28.62
CA THR A 60 -6.50 1.74 27.72
C THR A 60 -7.94 1.35 27.38
N PRO A 61 -8.90 2.29 27.40
CA PRO A 61 -10.26 1.98 27.02
C PRO A 61 -10.21 1.20 25.69
N PRO A 62 -10.91 0.04 25.58
CA PRO A 62 -10.78 -0.80 24.40
C PRO A 62 -11.07 0.07 23.19
N HIS A 63 -10.08 0.23 22.31
CA HIS A 63 -10.27 1.00 21.09
C HIS A 63 -11.41 0.31 20.33
N ARG A 64 -12.53 1.00 20.12
CA ARG A 64 -13.61 0.47 19.29
C ARG A 64 -13.05 0.22 17.90
N LEU A 65 -13.27 -0.98 17.37
CA LEU A 65 -12.71 -1.39 16.08
C LEU A 65 -13.75 -1.36 14.98
N LEU A 66 -13.32 -0.96 13.80
CA LEU A 66 -13.98 -1.23 12.53
C LEU A 66 -13.08 -2.17 11.73
N ILE A 67 -13.48 -3.44 11.63
CA ILE A 67 -12.69 -4.49 11.01
C ILE A 67 -13.18 -4.68 9.58
N GLY A 68 -12.33 -4.39 8.60
CA GLY A 68 -12.71 -4.44 7.19
C GLY A 68 -12.32 -5.73 6.48
N TYR A 69 -13.29 -6.34 5.81
CA TYR A 69 -13.11 -7.43 4.85
C TYR A 69 -13.16 -6.84 3.45
N LEU A 70 -11.98 -6.76 2.83
CA LEU A 70 -11.71 -6.00 1.62
C LEU A 70 -12.02 -6.83 0.37
N SER A 71 -13.00 -6.40 -0.44
CA SER A 71 -13.31 -7.08 -1.70
C SER A 71 -12.11 -7.12 -2.66
N SER A 72 -11.26 -6.09 -2.61
CA SER A 72 -10.07 -6.01 -3.44
C SER A 72 -9.05 -7.12 -3.16
N VAL A 73 -8.96 -7.59 -1.89
CA VAL A 73 -8.17 -8.75 -1.47
C VAL A 73 -8.84 -10.05 -1.88
N ASP A 74 -10.16 -10.17 -1.66
CA ASP A 74 -10.94 -11.36 -2.02
C ASP A 74 -10.84 -11.69 -3.52
N TYR A 75 -10.90 -10.65 -4.35
CA TYR A 75 -10.79 -10.76 -5.81
C TYR A 75 -9.35 -10.64 -6.33
N LYS A 76 -8.34 -10.63 -5.46
CA LYS A 76 -6.90 -10.58 -5.80
C LYS A 76 -6.56 -9.47 -6.82
N THR A 77 -7.08 -8.28 -6.57
CA THR A 77 -6.89 -7.14 -7.46
C THR A 77 -5.54 -6.47 -7.24
N GLY A 78 -5.19 -5.47 -8.07
CA GLY A 78 -3.89 -4.79 -7.97
C GLY A 78 -3.74 -3.90 -6.75
N LEU A 79 -2.48 -3.60 -6.38
CA LEU A 79 -2.06 -2.70 -5.28
C LEU A 79 -2.95 -1.46 -5.12
N ALA A 80 -3.23 -0.76 -6.21
CA ALA A 80 -3.97 0.50 -6.19
C ALA A 80 -5.42 0.35 -5.68
N ASN A 81 -6.05 -0.79 -5.96
CA ASN A 81 -7.39 -1.10 -5.45
C ASN A 81 -7.34 -1.42 -3.95
N HIS A 82 -6.32 -2.17 -3.51
CA HIS A 82 -6.09 -2.43 -2.09
C HIS A 82 -5.90 -1.12 -1.33
N VAL A 83 -5.04 -0.22 -1.84
CA VAL A 83 -4.78 1.08 -1.20
C VAL A 83 -6.05 1.92 -1.12
N PHE A 84 -6.90 1.92 -2.15
CA PHE A 84 -8.18 2.61 -2.11
C PHE A 84 -9.07 2.11 -0.96
N GLU A 85 -9.29 0.80 -0.86
CA GLU A 85 -10.15 0.26 0.20
C GLU A 85 -9.52 0.44 1.59
N LEU A 86 -8.20 0.27 1.73
CA LEU A 86 -7.48 0.47 2.98
C LEU A 86 -7.59 1.92 3.48
N ILE A 87 -7.23 2.90 2.65
CA ILE A 87 -7.25 4.31 3.07
C ILE A 87 -8.68 4.78 3.35
N SER A 88 -9.66 4.36 2.53
CA SER A 88 -11.07 4.62 2.80
C SER A 88 -11.56 4.00 4.10
N LEU A 89 -11.13 2.78 4.43
CA LEU A 89 -11.46 2.14 5.70
C LEU A 89 -10.88 2.89 6.91
N VAL A 90 -9.65 3.41 6.80
CA VAL A 90 -9.05 4.29 7.83
C VAL A 90 -9.87 5.56 8.00
N GLY A 91 -10.26 6.20 6.89
CA GLY A 91 -11.09 7.41 6.90
C GLY A 91 -12.45 7.16 7.56
N LEU A 92 -13.16 6.10 7.13
CA LEU A 92 -14.44 5.68 7.70
C LEU A 92 -14.34 5.36 9.19
N ALA A 93 -13.34 4.57 9.61
CA ALA A 93 -13.14 4.22 11.02
C ALA A 93 -12.99 5.49 11.87
N ARG A 94 -12.15 6.43 11.43
CA ARG A 94 -11.95 7.70 12.15
C ARG A 94 -13.20 8.58 12.16
N ALA A 95 -13.95 8.63 11.07
CA ALA A 95 -15.19 9.40 11.00
C ALA A 95 -16.22 8.98 12.07
N VAL A 96 -16.21 7.71 12.48
CA VAL A 96 -17.09 7.16 13.53
C VAL A 96 -16.37 6.90 14.86
N GLY A 97 -15.20 7.51 15.08
CA GLY A 97 -14.47 7.40 16.34
C GLY A 97 -13.98 5.98 16.67
N ARG A 98 -13.62 5.21 15.63
CA ARG A 98 -13.07 3.84 15.70
C ARG A 98 -11.64 3.79 15.17
N LYS A 99 -10.92 2.74 15.54
CA LYS A 99 -9.64 2.36 14.93
C LYS A 99 -9.88 1.32 13.84
N ALA A 100 -9.19 1.45 12.72
CA ALA A 100 -9.28 0.49 11.63
C ALA A 100 -8.58 -0.82 12.02
N GLY A 101 -9.22 -1.95 11.72
CA GLY A 101 -8.67 -3.29 11.91
C GLY A 101 -8.77 -4.10 10.63
N LEU A 102 -7.89 -5.09 10.50
CA LEU A 102 -7.95 -6.10 9.44
C LEU A 102 -7.87 -7.50 10.07
N PRO A 103 -8.59 -8.50 9.52
CA PRO A 103 -8.35 -9.89 9.86
C PRO A 103 -6.87 -10.26 9.66
N ALA A 104 -6.35 -11.13 10.52
CA ALA A 104 -4.95 -11.58 10.48
C ALA A 104 -4.48 -11.96 9.07
N SER A 105 -5.29 -12.75 8.36
CA SER A 105 -5.00 -13.22 7.00
C SER A 105 -4.91 -12.09 5.97
N TYR A 106 -5.75 -11.05 6.08
CA TYR A 106 -5.73 -9.91 5.17
C TYR A 106 -4.54 -9.01 5.48
N PHE A 107 -4.29 -8.76 6.77
CA PHE A 107 -3.12 -7.99 7.21
C PHE A 107 -1.81 -8.63 6.72
N ASP A 108 -1.67 -9.94 6.91
CA ASP A 108 -0.47 -10.67 6.50
C ASP A 108 -0.34 -10.72 4.97
N HIS A 109 -1.43 -10.94 4.24
CA HIS A 109 -1.45 -10.88 2.77
C HIS A 109 -0.98 -9.50 2.24
N ILE A 110 -1.54 -8.41 2.77
CA ILE A 110 -1.14 -7.05 2.36
C ILE A 110 0.34 -6.79 2.70
N ARG A 111 0.81 -7.26 3.86
CA ARG A 111 2.22 -7.11 4.26
C ARG A 111 3.17 -7.81 3.30
N GLU A 112 2.79 -8.99 2.82
CA GLU A 112 3.61 -9.80 1.92
C GLU A 112 3.60 -9.27 0.49
N GLU A 113 2.42 -9.01 -0.07
CA GLU A 113 2.24 -8.49 -1.43
C GLU A 113 2.79 -7.07 -1.59
N HIS A 114 2.60 -6.22 -0.58
CA HIS A 114 2.92 -4.78 -0.64
C HIS A 114 4.04 -4.40 0.32
N ARG A 115 5.03 -5.28 0.49
CA ARG A 115 6.23 -5.06 1.35
C ARG A 115 7.00 -3.77 1.07
N ASP A 116 6.82 -3.21 -0.12
CA ASP A 116 7.45 -1.97 -0.56
C ASP A 116 6.84 -0.72 0.10
N LEU A 117 5.66 -0.85 0.69
CA LEU A 117 4.92 0.18 1.44
C LEU A 117 4.83 -0.19 2.94
N PRO A 118 5.95 -0.14 3.68
CA PRO A 118 6.02 -0.66 5.05
C PRO A 118 5.08 0.06 6.03
N HIS A 119 4.76 1.33 5.77
CA HIS A 119 3.94 2.16 6.65
C HIS A 119 2.44 1.98 6.44
N LEU A 120 2.02 1.33 5.35
CA LEU A 120 0.61 1.21 4.97
C LEU A 120 -0.23 0.54 6.07
N LEU A 121 0.34 -0.47 6.73
CA LEU A 121 -0.33 -1.24 7.76
C LEU A 121 -0.22 -0.65 9.18
N GLU A 122 0.54 0.43 9.37
CA GLU A 122 0.68 1.09 10.69
C GLU A 122 -0.64 1.71 11.18
N ALA A 123 -1.54 2.04 10.25
CA ALA A 123 -2.88 2.56 10.56
C ALA A 123 -3.86 1.48 11.05
N PHE A 124 -3.47 0.20 11.05
CA PHE A 124 -4.37 -0.92 11.28
C PHE A 124 -4.00 -1.74 12.51
N GLU A 125 -5.03 -2.22 13.18
CA GLU A 125 -4.92 -3.30 14.15
C GLU A 125 -5.01 -4.66 13.44
N ARG A 126 -3.99 -5.51 13.63
CA ARG A 126 -4.05 -6.91 13.20
C ARG A 126 -4.95 -7.68 14.17
N CYS A 127 -6.16 -7.99 13.73
CA CYS A 127 -7.18 -8.71 14.49
C CYS A 127 -6.92 -10.23 14.40
N GLY A 128 -7.43 -11.00 15.34
CA GLY A 128 -7.30 -12.46 15.35
C GLY A 128 -8.09 -13.15 14.23
N GLU A 129 -8.09 -14.48 14.25
CA GLU A 129 -8.90 -15.30 13.33
C GLU A 129 -10.34 -15.49 13.84
N GLU A 130 -10.56 -15.39 15.16
CA GLU A 130 -11.89 -15.53 15.79
C GLU A 130 -12.89 -14.47 15.29
N GLU A 131 -12.39 -13.30 14.87
CA GLU A 131 -13.20 -12.24 14.30
C GLU A 131 -13.86 -12.65 12.96
N MET A 132 -13.32 -13.66 12.25
CA MET A 132 -13.88 -14.17 11.00
C MET A 132 -15.22 -14.90 11.15
N GLU A 133 -15.57 -15.36 12.36
CA GLU A 133 -16.79 -16.15 12.63
C GLU A 133 -18.03 -15.28 12.89
N THR A 134 -17.85 -13.96 13.04
CA THR A 134 -18.95 -13.04 13.35
C THR A 134 -19.68 -12.54 12.10
N PRO A 135 -20.99 -12.24 12.19
CA PRO A 135 -21.74 -11.67 11.07
C PRO A 135 -21.12 -10.36 10.57
N ARG A 136 -21.00 -10.24 9.26
CA ARG A 136 -20.46 -9.04 8.61
C ARG A 136 -21.58 -8.10 8.21
N LEU A 137 -21.48 -6.85 8.63
CA LEU A 137 -22.23 -5.75 8.06
C LEU A 137 -21.80 -5.57 6.61
N ARG A 138 -22.72 -5.81 5.67
CA ARG A 138 -22.46 -5.56 4.25
C ARG A 138 -22.58 -4.07 3.96
N LEU A 139 -21.44 -3.44 3.67
CA LEU A 139 -21.38 -2.10 3.11
C LEU A 139 -21.35 -2.23 1.57
N ASP A 140 -22.41 -2.83 1.02
CA ASP A 140 -22.57 -3.09 -0.41
C ASP A 140 -23.00 -1.81 -1.12
N LEU A 141 -22.21 -1.37 -2.10
CA LEU A 141 -22.48 -0.13 -2.84
C LEU A 141 -23.13 -0.37 -4.20
N HIS A 142 -23.35 -1.63 -4.60
CA HIS A 142 -23.94 -2.10 -5.88
C HIS A 142 -23.35 -1.50 -7.17
N SER A 143 -22.46 -0.52 -7.06
CA SER A 143 -21.84 0.28 -8.10
C SER A 143 -20.52 0.80 -7.54
N CYS A 144 -19.42 0.65 -8.27
CA CYS A 144 -18.16 1.24 -7.82
C CYS A 144 -18.26 2.76 -7.84
N CYS A 145 -17.35 3.37 -7.08
CA CYS A 145 -16.86 4.71 -7.38
C CYS A 145 -17.89 5.83 -7.10
N ARG A 146 -18.71 5.62 -6.06
CA ARG A 146 -19.64 6.61 -5.50
C ARG A 146 -19.43 6.75 -4.00
N TYR A 147 -19.70 7.94 -3.51
CA TYR A 147 -19.74 8.20 -2.07
C TYR A 147 -21.16 7.95 -1.57
N HIS A 148 -21.26 7.17 -0.48
CA HIS A 148 -22.53 6.87 0.17
C HIS A 148 -22.46 7.31 1.63
N SER A 149 -23.08 8.45 1.96
CA SER A 149 -23.14 8.98 3.33
C SER A 149 -23.83 8.00 4.30
N SER A 150 -24.75 7.18 3.79
CA SER A 150 -25.45 6.14 4.57
C SER A 150 -24.52 5.11 5.20
N ILE A 151 -23.31 4.89 4.66
CA ILE A 151 -22.31 4.03 5.30
C ILE A 151 -21.91 4.58 6.67
N VAL A 152 -21.61 5.88 6.73
CA VAL A 152 -21.19 6.54 7.97
C VAL A 152 -22.34 6.55 8.98
N GLU A 153 -23.56 6.80 8.52
CA GLU A 153 -24.76 6.75 9.36
C GLU A 153 -24.98 5.34 9.95
N GLU A 154 -24.88 4.29 9.13
CA GLU A 154 -25.08 2.92 9.58
C GLU A 154 -24.00 2.48 10.57
N LEU A 155 -22.75 2.87 10.35
CA LEU A 155 -21.66 2.61 11.30
C LEU A 155 -21.86 3.40 12.61
N SER A 156 -22.41 4.62 12.53
CA SER A 156 -22.70 5.45 13.71
C SER A 156 -23.84 4.90 14.56
N ARG A 157 -24.80 4.18 13.98
CA ARG A 157 -25.88 3.51 14.72
C ARG A 157 -25.38 2.36 15.62
N ARG A 158 -24.15 1.91 15.42
CA ARG A 158 -23.51 0.80 16.15
C ARG A 158 -22.54 1.30 17.20
N ASP A 159 -22.72 2.51 17.72
CA ASP A 159 -21.75 3.17 18.62
C ASP A 159 -21.48 2.36 19.92
N ASP A 160 -22.44 1.54 20.34
CA ASP A 160 -22.37 0.63 21.48
C ASP A 160 -21.58 -0.67 21.20
N GLU A 161 -21.39 -1.05 19.94
CA GLU A 161 -20.62 -2.24 19.56
C GLU A 161 -19.10 -1.99 19.68
N GLU A 162 -18.38 -2.77 20.50
CA GLU A 162 -16.91 -2.66 20.62
C GLU A 162 -16.20 -2.98 19.29
N ARG A 163 -16.74 -3.92 18.52
CA ARG A 163 -16.18 -4.39 17.24
C ARG A 163 -17.29 -4.46 16.20
N VAL A 164 -17.09 -3.82 15.06
CA VAL A 164 -17.98 -3.92 13.90
C VAL A 164 -17.20 -4.56 12.76
N ASN A 165 -17.68 -5.71 12.28
CA ASN A 165 -17.11 -6.40 11.13
C ASN A 165 -17.83 -5.94 9.87
N ALA A 166 -17.11 -5.30 8.95
CA ALA A 166 -17.66 -4.71 7.74
C ALA A 166 -17.11 -5.40 6.49
N GLN A 167 -17.98 -6.00 5.69
CA GLN A 167 -17.63 -6.40 4.33
C GLN A 167 -17.75 -5.17 3.44
N VAL A 168 -16.62 -4.76 2.85
CA VAL A 168 -16.54 -3.56 2.01
C VAL A 168 -16.41 -3.96 0.55
N PHE A 169 -17.15 -3.28 -0.32
CA PHE A 169 -17.05 -3.45 -1.77
C PHE A 169 -16.81 -2.10 -2.43
N HIS A 170 -15.67 -1.97 -3.11
CA HIS A 170 -15.38 -0.81 -3.96
C HIS A 170 -15.48 0.55 -3.25
N LEU A 171 -14.78 0.74 -2.12
CA LEU A 171 -14.62 2.02 -1.43
C LEU A 171 -13.72 3.01 -2.19
N GLN A 172 -13.97 3.17 -3.48
CA GLN A 172 -13.17 3.97 -4.42
C GLN A 172 -13.73 5.38 -4.53
N SER A 173 -13.82 6.10 -3.41
CA SER A 173 -14.18 7.51 -3.39
C SER A 173 -13.26 8.26 -2.43
N PHE A 174 -12.72 9.39 -2.87
CA PHE A 174 -11.84 10.21 -2.03
C PHE A 174 -12.58 10.81 -0.84
N LYS A 175 -13.92 10.94 -0.92
CA LYS A 175 -14.77 11.51 0.14
C LYS A 175 -14.81 10.66 1.41
N TYR A 176 -14.46 9.37 1.33
CA TYR A 176 -14.36 8.53 2.54
C TYR A 176 -13.20 8.90 3.45
N PHE A 177 -12.19 9.60 2.94
CA PHE A 177 -10.99 9.92 3.71
C PHE A 177 -10.53 11.38 3.64
N SER A 178 -10.81 12.11 2.57
CA SER A 178 -10.24 13.45 2.34
C SER A 178 -10.60 14.52 3.36
N SER A 179 -11.80 14.46 3.96
CA SER A 179 -12.21 15.38 5.02
C SER A 179 -11.69 15.01 6.41
N ILE A 180 -11.12 13.80 6.56
CA ILE A 180 -10.75 13.21 7.85
C ILE A 180 -9.22 13.00 7.96
N LEU A 181 -8.59 12.62 6.86
CA LEU A 181 -7.17 12.35 6.74
C LEU A 181 -6.52 13.48 5.93
N PRO A 182 -5.62 14.25 6.56
CA PRO A 182 -4.78 15.17 5.81
C PRO A 182 -3.95 14.44 4.76
N ARG A 183 -3.74 15.06 3.59
CA ARG A 183 -3.04 14.45 2.46
C ARG A 183 -1.64 13.95 2.86
N GLU A 184 -0.90 14.73 3.64
CA GLU A 184 0.45 14.38 4.12
C GLU A 184 0.47 13.09 4.95
N GLN A 185 -0.60 12.79 5.69
CA GLN A 185 -0.72 11.55 6.43
C GLN A 185 -0.92 10.37 5.49
N ILE A 186 -1.73 10.53 4.45
CA ILE A 186 -1.91 9.51 3.41
C ILE A 186 -0.58 9.28 2.68
N LEU A 187 0.14 10.34 2.33
CA LEU A 187 1.47 10.23 1.70
C LEU A 187 2.50 9.52 2.60
N ALA A 188 2.43 9.71 3.92
CA ALA A 188 3.31 9.02 4.87
C ALA A 188 3.01 7.51 4.91
N LEU A 189 1.73 7.12 4.90
CA LEU A 189 1.34 5.71 4.84
C LEU A 189 1.76 5.03 3.52
N LEU A 190 1.76 5.78 2.43
CA LEU A 190 2.17 5.30 1.08
C LEU A 190 3.65 5.50 0.79
N GLU A 191 4.45 5.78 1.81
CA GLU A 191 5.86 6.02 1.64
C GLU A 191 6.63 4.72 1.41
N LEU A 192 7.49 4.70 0.38
CA LEU A 192 8.32 3.54 0.07
C LEU A 192 9.35 3.25 1.18
N SER A 193 9.77 2.00 1.31
CA SER A 193 10.92 1.64 2.14
C SER A 193 12.18 2.43 1.75
N HIS A 194 13.01 2.80 2.73
CA HIS A 194 14.23 3.59 2.51
C HIS A 194 15.14 2.99 1.43
N LYS A 195 15.33 1.65 1.46
CA LYS A 195 16.12 0.92 0.47
C LYS A 195 15.56 1.09 -0.94
N LEU A 196 14.24 1.01 -1.09
CA LEU A 196 13.61 1.12 -2.40
C LEU A 196 13.60 2.55 -2.93
N LYS A 197 13.37 3.55 -2.07
CA LYS A 197 13.54 4.98 -2.45
C LYS A 197 14.91 5.23 -3.05
N HIS A 198 15.97 4.84 -2.34
CA HIS A 198 17.35 5.04 -2.80
C HIS A 198 17.63 4.30 -4.12
N LYS A 199 16.98 3.17 -4.37
CA LYS A 199 17.08 2.46 -5.65
C LYS A 199 16.31 3.21 -6.74
N ALA A 200 15.08 3.63 -6.48
CA ALA A 200 14.23 4.34 -7.43
C ALA A 200 14.86 5.68 -7.86
N THR A 201 15.34 6.49 -6.90
CA THR A 201 15.97 7.80 -7.18
C THR A 201 17.21 7.68 -8.06
N ARG A 202 17.97 6.58 -7.97
CA ARG A 202 19.21 6.38 -8.75
C ARG A 202 19.02 5.73 -10.11
N HIS A 203 17.90 5.04 -10.33
CA HIS A 203 17.78 4.11 -11.47
C HIS A 203 16.54 4.32 -12.34
N LEU A 204 15.65 5.25 -12.01
CA LEU A 204 14.49 5.53 -12.85
C LEU A 204 14.84 6.44 -14.02
N LEU A 205 15.36 7.64 -13.76
CA LEU A 205 15.83 8.60 -14.76
C LEU A 205 16.98 9.43 -14.17
N ASP A 206 17.78 10.04 -15.05
CA ASP A 206 18.87 10.92 -14.64
C ASP A 206 18.32 12.19 -13.97
N ARG A 207 18.79 12.48 -12.76
CA ARG A 207 18.29 13.61 -11.99
C ARG A 207 18.70 14.94 -12.63
N ASP A 208 19.91 15.04 -13.14
CA ASP A 208 20.42 16.30 -13.67
C ASP A 208 19.71 16.64 -14.99
N GLU A 209 19.38 15.62 -15.80
CA GLU A 209 18.48 15.74 -16.94
C GLU A 209 17.10 16.27 -16.52
N LEU A 210 16.45 15.64 -15.54
CA LEU A 210 15.11 16.08 -15.08
C LEU A 210 15.11 17.51 -14.53
N MET A 211 16.16 17.88 -13.79
CA MET A 211 16.28 19.18 -13.15
C MET A 211 16.69 20.30 -14.10
N SER A 212 17.07 19.98 -15.35
CA SER A 212 17.30 20.98 -16.40
C SER A 212 16.01 21.62 -16.94
N TYR A 213 14.86 21.05 -16.58
CA TYR A 213 13.53 21.53 -16.97
C TYR A 213 12.79 22.16 -15.79
N ASP A 214 12.15 23.30 -16.05
CA ASP A 214 11.47 24.07 -15.00
C ASP A 214 10.10 23.46 -14.61
N HIS A 215 9.54 22.60 -15.46
CA HIS A 215 8.25 21.96 -15.22
C HIS A 215 8.18 20.56 -15.85
N ARG A 216 7.72 19.56 -15.10
CA ARG A 216 7.52 18.19 -15.60
C ARG A 216 6.04 17.86 -15.68
N VAL A 217 5.57 17.66 -16.92
CA VAL A 217 4.24 17.16 -17.24
C VAL A 217 4.30 15.64 -17.33
N CYS A 218 3.83 14.95 -16.30
CA CYS A 218 3.79 13.50 -16.29
C CYS A 218 2.48 12.97 -16.86
N VAL A 219 2.56 12.11 -17.86
CA VAL A 219 1.40 11.58 -18.56
C VAL A 219 1.25 10.11 -18.18
N HIS A 220 0.22 9.79 -17.42
CA HIS A 220 -0.11 8.42 -17.08
C HIS A 220 -0.92 7.77 -18.20
N SER A 221 -0.38 6.70 -18.77
CA SER A 221 -1.03 5.86 -19.76
C SER A 221 -1.40 4.48 -19.19
N ARG A 222 -2.55 3.94 -19.60
CA ARG A 222 -2.97 2.58 -19.27
C ARG A 222 -3.64 1.96 -20.49
N ARG A 223 -2.99 0.96 -21.05
CA ARG A 223 -3.47 0.23 -22.22
C ARG A 223 -3.67 -1.24 -21.93
N GLY A 224 -2.65 -1.93 -21.43
CA GLY A 224 -2.56 -3.39 -21.28
C GLY A 224 -3.90 -4.14 -21.29
N ASP A 225 -4.47 -4.37 -20.10
CA ASP A 225 -5.77 -5.04 -19.94
C ASP A 225 -6.97 -4.14 -20.31
N PHE A 226 -6.80 -2.83 -20.41
CA PHE A 226 -7.86 -1.89 -20.76
C PHE A 226 -8.24 -1.98 -22.25
N LEU A 227 -7.31 -2.38 -23.12
CA LEU A 227 -7.58 -2.61 -24.55
C LEU A 227 -8.66 -3.68 -24.74
N SER A 228 -8.56 -4.80 -24.01
CA SER A 228 -9.51 -5.91 -24.07
C SER A 228 -10.67 -5.80 -23.07
N SER A 229 -10.57 -4.95 -22.05
CA SER A 229 -11.63 -4.74 -21.07
C SER A 229 -12.93 -4.24 -21.74
N PRO A 230 -14.11 -4.81 -21.42
CA PRO A 230 -15.39 -4.25 -21.86
C PRO A 230 -15.80 -3.02 -21.05
N LEU A 231 -15.11 -2.75 -19.94
CA LEU A 231 -15.50 -1.77 -18.94
C LEU A 231 -14.70 -0.47 -19.06
N HIS A 232 -13.38 -0.58 -19.10
CA HIS A 232 -12.46 0.56 -18.99
C HIS A 232 -12.11 1.16 -20.36
N ALA A 233 -12.06 2.49 -20.44
CA ALA A 233 -11.51 3.17 -21.61
C ALA A 233 -9.97 3.15 -21.53
N PRO A 234 -9.27 2.56 -22.53
CA PRO A 234 -7.81 2.61 -22.59
C PRO A 234 -7.32 4.00 -23.00
N SER A 235 -6.05 4.29 -22.70
CA SER A 235 -5.37 5.44 -23.28
C SER A 235 -5.35 5.33 -24.80
N ASN A 236 -5.78 6.40 -25.48
CA ASN A 236 -5.97 6.43 -26.93
C ASN A 236 -5.33 7.67 -27.55
N GLU A 237 -4.68 7.50 -28.70
CA GLU A 237 -3.91 8.53 -29.40
C GLU A 237 -4.74 9.76 -29.75
N LEU A 238 -6.01 9.55 -30.18
CA LEU A 238 -6.92 10.64 -30.54
C LEU A 238 -7.13 11.64 -29.41
N PHE A 239 -7.08 11.18 -28.15
CA PHE A 239 -7.17 12.04 -26.98
C PHE A 239 -5.78 12.47 -26.48
N VAL A 240 -4.87 11.51 -26.36
CA VAL A 240 -3.57 11.71 -25.69
C VAL A 240 -2.74 12.78 -26.39
N LEU A 241 -2.68 12.77 -27.72
CA LEU A 241 -1.90 13.75 -28.47
C LEU A 241 -2.37 15.19 -28.24
N PRO A 242 -3.63 15.56 -28.54
CA PRO A 242 -4.09 16.93 -28.30
C PRO A 242 -4.16 17.28 -26.81
N ALA A 243 -4.34 16.32 -25.90
CA ALA A 243 -4.29 16.59 -24.47
C ALA A 243 -2.88 16.95 -23.99
N ILE A 244 -1.83 16.31 -24.52
CA ILE A 244 -0.44 16.69 -24.20
C ILE A 244 -0.13 18.09 -24.75
N GLU A 245 -0.56 18.41 -25.97
CA GLU A 245 -0.41 19.77 -26.54
C GLU A 245 -1.10 20.81 -25.66
N PHE A 246 -2.36 20.57 -25.31
CA PHE A 246 -3.12 21.41 -24.39
C PHE A 246 -2.36 21.61 -23.07
N MET A 247 -1.82 20.54 -22.49
CA MET A 247 -1.07 20.60 -21.23
C MET A 247 0.20 21.45 -21.36
N ILE A 248 0.98 21.27 -22.43
CA ILE A 248 2.20 22.05 -22.69
C ILE A 248 1.85 23.54 -22.80
N ASP A 249 0.81 23.88 -23.55
CA ASP A 249 0.38 25.26 -23.71
C ASP A 249 -0.17 25.84 -22.40
N HIS A 250 -0.92 25.04 -21.63
CA HIS A 250 -1.44 25.42 -20.33
C HIS A 250 -0.32 25.73 -19.34
N VAL A 251 0.68 24.87 -19.20
CA VAL A 251 1.79 25.10 -18.24
C VAL A 251 2.67 26.28 -18.66
N ARG A 252 2.82 26.54 -19.97
CA ARG A 252 3.53 27.73 -20.47
C ARG A 252 2.78 29.02 -20.15
N SER A 253 1.47 29.04 -20.42
CA SER A 253 0.66 30.25 -20.34
C SER A 253 0.13 30.58 -18.94
N HIS A 254 -0.18 29.55 -18.13
CA HIS A 254 -0.82 29.73 -16.82
C HIS A 254 0.12 29.44 -15.65
N LEU A 255 1.15 28.62 -15.85
CA LEU A 255 2.13 28.26 -14.80
C LEU A 255 3.52 28.85 -15.06
N ASN A 256 3.68 29.69 -16.10
CA ASN A 256 4.92 30.38 -16.47
C ASN A 256 6.14 29.46 -16.71
N SER A 257 5.91 28.22 -17.14
CA SER A 257 6.98 27.32 -17.54
C SER A 257 7.56 27.73 -18.90
N SER A 258 8.86 27.93 -18.98
CA SER A 258 9.56 28.20 -20.24
C SER A 258 10.11 26.93 -20.88
N SER A 259 10.37 25.89 -20.08
CA SER A 259 10.99 24.64 -20.52
C SER A 259 10.28 23.42 -19.94
N PRO A 260 9.05 23.11 -20.41
CA PRO A 260 8.33 21.94 -19.95
C PRO A 260 8.92 20.65 -20.54
N LEU A 261 9.05 19.63 -19.70
CA LEU A 261 9.40 18.25 -20.06
C LEU A 261 8.17 17.35 -19.94
N VAL A 262 7.89 16.58 -20.98
CA VAL A 262 6.86 15.53 -20.94
C VAL A 262 7.51 14.22 -20.47
N VAL A 263 6.89 13.55 -19.49
CA VAL A 263 7.33 12.22 -19.03
C VAL A 263 6.17 11.24 -19.15
N MET A 264 6.26 10.29 -20.08
CA MET A 264 5.28 9.21 -20.21
C MET A 264 5.51 8.16 -19.13
N ILE A 265 4.43 7.70 -18.49
CA ILE A 265 4.43 6.68 -17.46
C ILE A 265 3.28 5.72 -17.74
N GLY A 266 3.58 4.44 -17.98
CA GLY A 266 2.52 3.48 -18.29
C GLY A 266 3.02 2.08 -18.55
N ASP A 267 2.16 1.27 -19.16
CA ASP A 267 2.35 -0.18 -19.30
C ASP A 267 2.56 -0.66 -20.75
N ASP A 268 2.66 0.26 -21.71
CA ASP A 268 2.87 -0.03 -23.13
C ASP A 268 3.99 0.87 -23.70
N GLU A 269 5.24 0.54 -23.35
CA GLU A 269 6.43 1.34 -23.68
C GLU A 269 6.63 1.54 -25.19
N LYS A 270 6.15 0.58 -26.01
CA LYS A 270 6.19 0.72 -27.47
C LYS A 270 5.25 1.82 -27.93
N TRP A 271 4.00 1.77 -27.47
CA TRP A 271 3.02 2.80 -27.80
C TRP A 271 3.43 4.18 -27.25
N GLU A 272 4.02 4.23 -26.06
CA GLU A 272 4.53 5.48 -25.49
C GLU A 272 5.65 6.10 -26.33
N ARG A 273 6.54 5.27 -26.91
CA ARG A 273 7.54 5.74 -27.89
C ARG A 273 6.89 6.36 -29.12
N ASP A 274 5.85 5.74 -29.64
CA ASP A 274 5.13 6.25 -30.81
C ASP A 274 4.48 7.61 -30.48
N ILE A 275 3.86 7.74 -29.30
CA ILE A 275 3.32 9.02 -28.79
C ILE A 275 4.40 10.10 -28.70
N ILE A 276 5.51 9.86 -28.00
CA ILE A 276 6.53 10.90 -27.80
C ILE A 276 7.22 11.29 -29.11
N SER A 277 7.32 10.37 -30.08
CA SER A 277 7.89 10.67 -31.40
C SER A 277 7.10 11.74 -32.16
N SER A 278 5.81 11.91 -31.84
CA SER A 278 4.96 12.96 -32.41
C SER A 278 5.32 14.35 -31.89
N PHE A 279 6.04 14.45 -30.76
CA PHE A 279 6.40 15.70 -30.08
C PHE A 279 7.86 16.11 -30.30
N TYR A 280 8.37 16.05 -31.53
CA TYR A 280 9.79 16.31 -31.84
C TYR A 280 10.36 17.68 -31.41
N ARG A 281 9.51 18.67 -31.09
CA ARG A 281 9.92 20.00 -30.59
C ARG A 281 9.84 20.15 -29.08
N THR A 282 9.23 19.19 -28.39
CA THR A 282 9.06 19.23 -26.94
C THR A 282 9.94 18.15 -26.33
N PRO A 283 10.80 18.49 -25.37
CA PRO A 283 11.54 17.49 -24.60
C PRO A 283 10.58 16.46 -24.01
N SER A 284 10.85 15.18 -24.27
CA SER A 284 9.98 14.09 -23.86
C SER A 284 10.78 12.85 -23.50
N LEU A 285 10.43 12.22 -22.37
CA LEU A 285 11.04 11.00 -21.88
C LEU A 285 9.98 9.95 -21.56
N ILE A 286 10.39 8.69 -21.48
CA ILE A 286 9.56 7.59 -20.97
C ILE A 286 10.18 7.13 -19.66
N LEU A 287 9.37 7.02 -18.62
CA LEU A 287 9.79 6.39 -17.38
C LEU A 287 9.94 4.88 -17.65
N PRO A 288 11.15 4.32 -17.56
CA PRO A 288 11.39 2.95 -17.99
C PRO A 288 10.64 1.96 -17.10
N SER A 289 10.01 0.98 -17.74
CA SER A 289 9.45 -0.20 -17.06
C SER A 289 10.58 -1.14 -16.66
N ASN A 290 11.32 -0.79 -15.61
CA ASN A 290 12.43 -1.61 -15.12
C ASN A 290 11.89 -2.80 -14.33
N SER A 291 12.01 -4.02 -14.87
CA SER A 291 11.56 -5.25 -14.20
C SER A 291 12.20 -5.50 -12.83
N SER A 292 13.33 -4.84 -12.51
CA SER A 292 13.98 -4.91 -11.20
C SER A 292 13.40 -3.92 -10.18
N LEU A 293 12.52 -3.01 -10.60
CA LEU A 293 11.81 -2.06 -9.75
C LEU A 293 10.31 -2.38 -9.75
N PRO A 294 9.66 -2.41 -8.56
CA PRO A 294 8.23 -2.64 -8.48
C PRO A 294 7.48 -1.42 -9.05
N PRO A 295 6.27 -1.62 -9.62
CA PRO A 295 5.47 -0.54 -10.23
C PRO A 295 5.26 0.67 -9.30
N VAL A 296 5.13 0.44 -7.99
CA VAL A 296 4.94 1.49 -6.97
C VAL A 296 6.06 2.55 -6.97
N THR A 297 7.23 2.25 -7.55
CA THR A 297 8.30 3.25 -7.73
C THR A 297 7.88 4.42 -8.64
N ALA A 298 6.94 4.23 -9.55
CA ALA A 298 6.37 5.31 -10.35
C ALA A 298 5.57 6.31 -9.49
N TRP A 299 4.93 5.86 -8.41
CA TRP A 299 4.28 6.76 -7.45
C TRP A 299 5.30 7.63 -6.72
N HIS A 300 6.43 7.04 -6.33
CA HIS A 300 7.53 7.79 -5.74
C HIS A 300 8.13 8.79 -6.73
N PHE A 301 8.34 8.39 -7.99
CA PHE A 301 8.75 9.30 -9.05
C PHE A 301 7.80 10.50 -9.14
N ALA A 302 6.49 10.24 -9.18
CA ALA A 302 5.50 11.30 -9.30
C ALA A 302 5.53 12.27 -8.12
N ARG A 303 5.68 11.74 -6.90
CA ARG A 303 5.79 12.53 -5.68
C ARG A 303 7.00 13.48 -5.66
N ILE A 304 8.09 13.10 -6.32
CA ILE A 304 9.32 13.90 -6.31
C ILE A 304 9.40 14.85 -7.51
N TYR A 305 8.95 14.41 -8.69
CA TYR A 305 9.28 15.09 -9.93
C TYR A 305 8.10 15.70 -10.67
N CYS A 306 6.90 15.11 -10.60
CA CYS A 306 5.76 15.54 -11.42
C CYS A 306 5.10 16.81 -10.89
N ASP A 307 5.23 17.91 -11.63
CA ASP A 307 4.60 19.20 -11.34
C ASP A 307 3.13 19.20 -11.79
N SER A 308 2.87 18.64 -12.96
CA SER A 308 1.52 18.38 -13.46
C SER A 308 1.37 16.92 -13.84
N VAL A 309 0.15 16.40 -13.72
CA VAL A 309 -0.19 15.03 -14.14
C VAL A 309 -1.38 15.03 -15.08
N LEU A 310 -1.25 14.33 -16.20
CA LEU A 310 -2.34 14.02 -17.12
C LEU A 310 -2.71 12.53 -17.01
N LEU A 311 -3.94 12.24 -16.57
CA LEU A 311 -4.51 10.90 -16.56
C LEU A 311 -5.26 10.66 -17.87
N THR A 312 -4.68 9.86 -18.76
CA THR A 312 -5.27 9.61 -20.09
C THR A 312 -6.29 8.47 -20.09
N ALA A 313 -6.18 7.57 -19.11
CA ALA A 313 -7.12 6.51 -18.80
C ALA A 313 -7.58 6.67 -17.34
N SER A 314 -8.49 7.60 -17.10
CA SER A 314 -8.77 8.16 -15.76
C SER A 314 -9.38 7.18 -14.76
N SER A 315 -9.93 6.04 -15.22
CA SER A 315 -10.38 4.97 -14.32
C SER A 315 -9.26 4.07 -13.80
N SER A 316 -8.02 4.27 -14.23
CA SER A 316 -6.88 3.54 -13.69
C SER A 316 -6.66 3.95 -12.23
N THR A 317 -6.98 3.08 -11.28
CA THR A 317 -6.72 3.35 -9.86
C THR A 317 -5.23 3.53 -9.57
N PHE A 318 -4.35 2.86 -10.33
CA PHE A 318 -2.91 3.09 -10.25
C PHE A 318 -2.54 4.51 -10.68
N GLY A 319 -3.09 4.99 -11.79
CA GLY A 319 -2.92 6.37 -12.26
C GLY A 319 -3.50 7.38 -11.27
N TRP A 320 -4.67 7.08 -10.70
CA TRP A 320 -5.30 7.90 -9.67
C TRP A 320 -4.37 8.13 -8.48
N TRP A 321 -3.78 7.06 -7.92
CA TRP A 321 -2.82 7.17 -6.82
C TRP A 321 -1.50 7.81 -7.22
N LEU A 322 -1.07 7.65 -8.47
CA LEU A 322 0.09 8.37 -9.03
C LEU A 322 -0.15 9.89 -9.03
N ALA A 323 -1.31 10.32 -9.54
CA ALA A 323 -1.70 11.72 -9.55
C ALA A 323 -1.88 12.28 -8.12
N TYR A 324 -2.59 11.55 -7.25
CA TYR A 324 -2.80 11.95 -5.87
C TYR A 324 -1.49 12.20 -5.11
N GLN A 325 -0.45 11.41 -5.40
CA GLN A 325 0.87 11.54 -4.76
C GLN A 325 1.77 12.58 -5.41
N SER A 326 1.42 13.12 -6.58
CA SER A 326 2.29 14.02 -7.36
C SER A 326 2.74 15.28 -6.62
N LYS A 327 3.89 15.84 -7.01
CA LYS A 327 4.50 17.00 -6.34
C LYS A 327 3.63 18.26 -6.45
N GLY A 328 3.31 18.67 -7.68
CA GLY A 328 2.70 19.98 -7.93
C GLY A 328 1.18 20.02 -7.82
N GLN A 329 0.51 18.86 -7.75
CA GLN A 329 -0.95 18.76 -7.61
C GLN A 329 -1.76 19.48 -8.71
N HIS A 330 -1.15 19.80 -9.85
CA HIS A 330 -1.85 20.27 -11.04
C HIS A 330 -2.30 19.07 -11.88
N ILE A 331 -3.49 18.55 -11.57
CA ILE A 331 -3.94 17.26 -12.09
C ILE A 331 -5.06 17.49 -13.11
N PHE A 332 -4.93 16.78 -14.24
CA PHE A 332 -5.84 16.80 -15.36
C PHE A 332 -6.21 15.37 -15.72
N PHE A 333 -7.46 15.12 -16.09
CA PHE A 333 -7.91 13.77 -16.41
C PHE A 333 -8.91 13.76 -17.56
N ASN A 334 -8.85 12.71 -18.38
CA ASN A 334 -9.80 12.47 -19.45
C ASN A 334 -11.22 12.24 -18.90
N SER A 335 -12.21 12.98 -19.39
CA SER A 335 -13.62 12.79 -19.03
C SER A 335 -14.17 11.43 -19.49
N VAL A 336 -13.55 10.80 -20.50
CA VAL A 336 -13.89 9.46 -20.98
C VAL A 336 -13.09 8.41 -20.21
N PHE A 337 -13.69 7.85 -19.16
CA PHE A 337 -13.07 6.82 -18.31
C PHE A 337 -13.65 5.41 -18.50
N SER A 338 -14.73 5.24 -19.29
CA SER A 338 -15.37 3.94 -19.53
C SER A 338 -15.78 3.80 -21.00
N LYS A 339 -15.76 2.56 -21.50
CA LYS A 339 -16.31 2.25 -22.83
C LYS A 339 -17.85 2.36 -22.82
N PRO A 340 -18.50 2.57 -23.98
CA PRO A 340 -19.95 2.51 -24.08
C PRO A 340 -20.51 1.21 -23.47
N GLY A 341 -21.46 1.32 -22.54
CA GLY A 341 -22.03 0.17 -21.83
C GLY A 341 -21.19 -0.38 -20.68
N GLY A 342 -20.01 0.20 -20.39
CA GLY A 342 -19.22 -0.11 -19.21
C GLY A 342 -19.77 0.49 -17.92
N PHE A 343 -18.92 0.65 -16.92
CA PHE A 343 -19.30 1.24 -15.61
C PHE A 343 -19.46 2.76 -15.64
N GLY A 344 -19.43 3.40 -16.82
CA GLY A 344 -19.57 4.85 -16.98
C GLY A 344 -20.80 5.45 -16.29
N ARG A 345 -21.91 4.70 -16.23
CA ARG A 345 -23.14 5.11 -15.53
C ARG A 345 -23.05 4.91 -14.01
N SER A 346 -22.15 4.05 -13.56
CA SER A 346 -21.97 3.67 -12.16
C SER A 346 -20.99 4.59 -11.45
N LEU A 347 -19.93 5.07 -12.12
CA LEU A 347 -18.99 6.03 -11.53
C LEU A 347 -19.58 7.44 -11.48
N ASN A 348 -19.44 8.11 -10.34
CA ASN A 348 -19.70 9.54 -10.21
C ASN A 348 -18.36 10.30 -10.19
N SER A 349 -18.12 11.17 -11.17
CA SER A 349 -16.87 11.94 -11.29
C SER A 349 -16.61 12.77 -10.02
N ASP A 350 -17.67 13.36 -9.44
CA ASP A 350 -17.58 14.21 -8.26
C ASP A 350 -17.34 13.46 -6.95
N ASP A 351 -17.46 12.13 -6.96
CA ASP A 351 -17.12 11.27 -5.82
C ASP A 351 -15.78 10.56 -6.00
N TYR A 352 -15.39 10.30 -7.25
CA TYR A 352 -14.16 9.55 -7.56
C TYR A 352 -12.94 10.46 -7.67
N PHE A 353 -13.05 11.61 -8.33
CA PHE A 353 -11.95 12.56 -8.50
C PHE A 353 -12.09 13.73 -7.53
N PRO A 354 -11.01 14.13 -6.83
CA PRO A 354 -10.98 15.33 -6.02
C PRO A 354 -11.45 16.58 -6.80
N HIS A 355 -12.12 17.50 -6.12
CA HIS A 355 -12.76 18.66 -6.75
C HIS A 355 -11.78 19.66 -7.35
N ASP A 356 -10.54 19.68 -6.88
CA ASP A 356 -9.44 20.49 -7.38
C ASP A 356 -8.77 19.90 -8.64
N TRP A 357 -9.21 18.72 -9.10
CA TRP A 357 -8.71 18.10 -10.32
C TRP A 357 -9.51 18.55 -11.54
N ASN A 358 -8.80 18.84 -12.63
CA ASN A 358 -9.36 19.41 -13.84
C ASN A 358 -9.80 18.30 -14.80
N GLU A 359 -11.09 18.28 -15.12
CA GLU A 359 -11.64 17.36 -16.12
C GLU A 359 -11.38 17.91 -17.52
N LEU A 360 -10.84 17.08 -18.41
CA LEU A 360 -10.57 17.42 -19.80
C LEU A 360 -11.59 16.74 -20.72
N GLU A 361 -12.21 17.54 -21.57
CA GLU A 361 -13.11 17.09 -22.63
C GLU A 361 -12.43 17.22 -23.99
N PHE A 362 -12.65 16.22 -24.85
CA PHE A 362 -12.14 16.20 -26.21
C PHE A 362 -13.29 16.34 -27.21
N ASP A 363 -13.19 17.36 -28.05
CA ASP A 363 -14.09 17.55 -29.18
C ASP A 363 -13.50 16.88 -30.43
N PRO A 364 -14.06 15.75 -30.88
CA PRO A 364 -13.56 15.03 -32.05
C PRO A 364 -13.78 15.78 -33.36
N SER A 365 -14.66 16.79 -33.40
CA SER A 365 -14.93 17.57 -34.62
C SER A 365 -13.84 18.61 -34.88
N THR A 366 -13.23 19.14 -33.82
CA THR A 366 -12.16 20.14 -33.90
C THR A 366 -10.79 19.59 -33.52
N SER A 367 -10.74 18.35 -33.02
CA SER A 367 -9.55 17.72 -32.43
C SER A 367 -8.94 18.56 -31.30
N ARG A 368 -9.79 19.24 -30.52
CA ARG A 368 -9.37 20.12 -29.43
C ARG A 368 -9.70 19.52 -28.08
N VAL A 369 -8.82 19.80 -27.13
CA VAL A 369 -9.03 19.50 -25.70
C VAL A 369 -9.25 20.80 -24.95
N GLY A 370 -10.21 20.79 -24.03
CA GLY A 370 -10.48 21.91 -23.13
C GLY A 370 -10.80 21.43 -21.71
N ILE A 371 -10.69 22.33 -20.74
CA ILE A 371 -11.15 22.06 -19.38
C ILE A 371 -12.67 22.15 -19.37
N ARG A 372 -13.32 21.12 -18.86
CA ARG A 372 -14.76 21.10 -18.65
C ARG A 372 -15.10 21.94 -17.43
N GLU A 373 -15.88 23.00 -17.61
CA GLU A 373 -16.37 23.80 -16.49
C GLU A 373 -17.29 22.96 -15.60
N ARG A 374 -16.98 22.89 -14.31
CA ARG A 374 -17.88 22.33 -13.30
C ARG A 374 -18.70 23.46 -12.69
N PHE A 375 -20.00 23.45 -12.92
CA PHE A 375 -20.94 24.33 -12.23
C PHE A 375 -21.24 23.71 -10.86
N PHE A 376 -20.74 24.32 -9.78
CA PHE A 376 -21.00 23.90 -8.41
C PHE A 376 -22.28 24.51 -7.85
#